data_AF-A0A451CLX4-F1
#
_entry.id   AF-A0A451CLX4-F1
#
_cell.length_a   1.000
_cell.length_b   1.000
_cell.length_c   1.000
_cell.angle_alpha   90.00
_cell.angle_beta   90.00
_cell.angle_gamma   90.00
#
_symmetry.space_group_name_H-M   'P 1'
#
loop_
_entity.id
_entity.type
_entity.pdbx_description
1 polymer ?
#
loop_
_entity_poly.entity_id
_entity_poly.type
_entity_poly.pdbx_seq_one_letter_code
_entity_poly.pdbx_strand_id
1 'polypeptide(L)'
;MAELAALVRQRAVSVKLVISMREDFALEMNAFRPHLHKQVFENYYRLEKLDREGAEQAIENPVKNLGFRYEHLLVRELLRDLVLRERNRLGDSAIPLAQSRVEAPYLQIVCQQLWEIGQLDPAKVLRLADYRAHGGAGKLLENYVSGRLSRLSLPQRRLASGAFDHLVTREGTKTARTVENLATALNAKEKDLAPVLETLHEARILRYQNRTNLKTQQPEDWYELYHDLFSDSIGQWNRVFKNRERNRRAAKMAAAGIVIIAGLYCAYDTVTYFTNRHLASSLRGGPLERVELFQGKAGREPLFFHKAFIAETELLSAHIEPHLRFKEKGIDNPAQLVAETTSNRGLVDGIETHWANGNVKTALDLADRLISSGNLARSREIIRWLEKLPSRAGEDLLRCYVLRNSRDIVP
;
A
#
# COMPACT_ATOMS: atom_id res chain seq x y z
N MET A 1 10.06 -52.36 24.27
CA MET A 1 10.10 -51.98 25.71
C MET A 1 10.25 -53.17 26.66
N ALA A 2 9.47 -54.25 26.52
CA ALA A 2 9.70 -55.49 27.27
C ALA A 2 11.13 -56.04 27.08
N GLU A 3 11.66 -55.92 25.87
CA GLU A 3 13.04 -56.25 25.51
C GLU A 3 14.08 -55.41 26.24
N LEU A 4 13.84 -54.11 26.44
CA LEU A 4 14.74 -53.22 27.17
C LEU A 4 14.80 -53.61 28.65
N ALA A 5 13.65 -53.89 29.25
CA ALA A 5 13.55 -54.38 30.62
C ALA A 5 14.20 -55.77 30.80
N ALA A 6 14.11 -56.65 29.79
CA ALA A 6 14.81 -57.93 29.78
C ALA A 6 16.33 -57.73 29.71
N LEU A 7 16.80 -56.87 28.80
CA LEU A 7 18.22 -56.57 28.60
C LEU A 7 18.87 -55.98 29.86
N VAL A 8 18.22 -55.01 30.52
CA VAL A 8 18.72 -54.41 31.77
C VAL A 8 18.85 -55.45 32.91
N ARG A 9 18.04 -56.51 32.88
CA ARG A 9 18.09 -57.60 33.87
C ARG A 9 19.12 -58.68 33.53
N GLN A 10 19.66 -58.69 32.31
CA GLN A 10 20.48 -59.79 31.81
C GLN A 10 21.96 -59.62 32.19
N ARG A 11 22.37 -60.26 33.29
CA ARG A 11 23.75 -60.19 33.81
C ARG A 11 24.80 -60.91 32.95
N ALA A 12 24.37 -61.76 32.01
CA ALA A 12 25.27 -62.54 31.15
C ALA A 12 25.87 -61.72 30.00
N VAL A 13 25.33 -60.53 29.71
CA VAL A 13 25.82 -59.68 28.61
C VAL A 13 26.35 -58.37 29.20
N SER A 14 27.60 -58.04 28.89
CA SER A 14 28.24 -56.79 29.34
C SER A 14 27.79 -55.62 28.46
N VAL A 15 26.56 -55.15 28.64
CA VAL A 15 26.01 -53.99 27.93
C VAL A 15 25.89 -52.79 28.87
N LYS A 16 26.33 -51.61 28.41
CA LYS A 16 26.06 -50.33 29.07
C LYS A 16 25.02 -49.58 28.26
N LEU A 17 23.93 -49.19 28.90
CA LEU A 17 22.86 -48.41 28.28
C LEU A 17 22.95 -46.95 28.75
N VAL A 18 23.01 -46.02 27.80
CA VAL A 18 22.90 -44.58 28.07
C VAL A 18 21.64 -44.09 27.36
N ILE A 19 20.73 -43.49 28.12
CA ILE A 19 19.48 -42.92 27.60
C ILE A 19 19.60 -41.40 27.69
N SER A 20 19.38 -40.71 26.56
CA SER A 20 19.29 -39.26 26.52
C SER A 20 17.88 -38.86 26.14
N MET A 21 17.28 -37.99 26.94
CA MET A 21 15.93 -37.46 26.72
C MET A 21 15.83 -36.03 27.20
N ARG A 22 14.78 -35.32 26.79
CA ARG A 22 14.49 -33.99 27.35
C ARG A 22 13.80 -34.14 28.70
N GLU A 23 13.98 -33.15 29.56
CA GLU A 23 13.47 -33.14 30.94
C GLU A 23 11.93 -33.23 31.02
N ASP A 24 11.21 -32.70 30.03
CA ASP A 24 9.75 -32.80 29.95
C ASP A 24 9.24 -34.24 29.80
N PHE A 25 10.03 -35.13 29.21
CA PHE A 25 9.71 -36.56 29.10
C PHE A 25 10.13 -37.38 30.34
N ALA A 26 10.85 -36.78 31.30
CA ALA A 26 11.29 -37.49 32.48
C ALA A 26 10.11 -37.96 33.34
N LEU A 27 8.97 -37.26 33.30
CA LEU A 27 7.76 -37.68 34.01
C LEU A 27 7.11 -38.90 33.34
N GLU A 28 7.10 -38.95 32.01
CA GLU A 28 6.56 -40.09 31.25
C GLU A 28 7.36 -41.37 31.52
N MET A 29 8.65 -41.24 31.85
CA MET A 29 9.48 -42.37 32.27
C MET A 29 8.96 -43.08 33.53
N ASN A 30 8.13 -42.41 34.35
CA ASN A 30 7.52 -43.04 35.51
C ASN A 30 6.59 -44.21 35.13
N ALA A 31 5.98 -44.18 33.93
CA ALA A 31 5.16 -45.29 33.43
C ALA A 31 5.97 -46.61 33.32
N PHE A 32 7.30 -46.51 33.20
CA PHE A 32 8.18 -47.67 33.07
C PHE A 32 8.80 -48.13 34.39
N ARG A 33 8.57 -47.43 35.51
CA ARG A 33 9.06 -47.85 36.84
C ARG A 33 8.71 -49.30 37.23
N PRO A 34 7.54 -49.87 36.87
CA PRO A 34 7.24 -51.27 37.20
C PRO A 34 8.13 -52.27 36.46
N HIS A 35 8.71 -51.89 35.31
CA HIS A 35 9.43 -52.78 34.40
C HIS A 35 10.94 -52.51 34.36
N LEU A 36 11.37 -51.28 34.63
CA LEU A 36 12.77 -50.87 34.65
C LEU A 36 13.36 -50.94 36.07
N HIS A 37 14.63 -51.34 36.15
CA HIS A 37 15.35 -51.41 37.42
C HIS A 37 15.57 -50.02 38.01
N LYS A 38 15.49 -49.89 39.35
CA LYS A 38 15.60 -48.59 40.07
C LYS A 38 16.88 -47.81 39.75
N GLN A 39 17.98 -48.51 39.48
CA GLN A 39 19.28 -47.92 39.14
C GLN A 39 19.25 -47.02 37.89
N VAL A 40 18.31 -47.23 36.96
CA VAL A 40 18.12 -46.36 35.79
C VAL A 40 17.65 -44.96 36.19
N PHE A 41 16.92 -44.85 37.30
CA PHE A 41 16.40 -43.59 37.84
C PHE A 41 17.33 -42.96 38.89
N GLU A 42 18.24 -43.74 39.47
CA GLU A 42 19.24 -43.26 40.44
C GLU A 42 20.46 -42.65 39.75
N ASN A 43 20.83 -43.17 38.56
CA ASN A 43 21.95 -42.69 37.76
C ASN A 43 21.47 -41.77 36.63
N TYR A 44 21.04 -40.56 36.99
CA TYR A 44 20.71 -39.54 36.00
C TYR A 44 21.71 -38.38 36.08
N TYR A 45 22.06 -37.83 34.92
CA TYR A 45 22.85 -36.61 34.82
C TYR A 45 22.03 -35.59 34.03
N ARG A 46 21.70 -34.48 34.68
CA ARG A 46 21.02 -33.36 34.01
C ARG A 46 22.08 -32.54 33.29
N LEU A 47 21.98 -32.49 31.96
CA LEU A 47 22.85 -31.64 31.16
C LEU A 47 22.43 -30.18 31.37
N GLU A 48 23.27 -29.42 32.08
CA GLU A 48 23.08 -27.97 32.24
C GLU A 48 23.51 -27.21 30.98
N LYS A 49 23.07 -25.95 30.91
CA LYS A 49 23.63 -24.97 29.97
C LYS A 49 25.11 -24.77 30.27
N LEU A 50 25.87 -24.31 29.27
CA LEU A 50 27.30 -24.08 29.41
C LEU A 50 27.55 -23.03 30.48
N ASP A 51 28.41 -23.34 31.44
CA ASP A 51 29.00 -22.31 32.29
C ASP A 51 30.01 -21.50 31.47
N ARG A 52 30.59 -20.49 32.10
CA ARG A 52 31.51 -19.59 31.40
C ARG A 52 32.73 -20.33 30.86
N GLU A 53 33.33 -21.21 31.66
CA GLU A 53 34.53 -21.96 31.26
C GLU A 53 34.22 -22.93 30.11
N GLY A 54 33.14 -23.70 30.22
CA GLY A 54 32.66 -24.59 29.16
C GLY A 54 32.32 -23.84 27.88
N ALA A 55 31.76 -22.63 27.98
CA ALA A 55 31.48 -21.79 26.82
C ALA A 55 32.76 -21.25 26.17
N GLU A 56 33.75 -20.80 26.95
CA GLU A 56 35.08 -20.39 26.44
C GLU A 56 35.76 -21.56 25.70
N GLN A 57 35.77 -22.76 26.30
CA GLN A 57 36.31 -23.97 25.68
C GLN A 57 35.55 -24.36 24.40
N ALA A 58 34.22 -24.26 24.39
CA ALA A 58 33.39 -24.58 23.22
C ALA A 58 33.61 -23.60 22.06
N ILE A 59 34.03 -22.36 22.33
CA ILE A 59 34.38 -21.37 21.32
C ILE A 59 35.79 -21.64 20.78
N GLU A 60 36.78 -21.77 21.66
CA GLU A 60 38.19 -21.75 21.27
C GLU A 60 38.68 -23.09 20.70
N ASN A 61 38.27 -24.21 21.28
CA ASN A 61 38.80 -25.53 20.90
C ASN A 61 38.55 -25.90 19.42
N PRO A 62 37.34 -25.68 18.85
CA PRO A 62 37.08 -26.02 17.45
C PRO A 62 37.99 -25.27 16.46
N VAL A 63 38.20 -23.97 16.67
CA VAL A 63 39.01 -23.16 15.76
C VAL A 63 40.51 -23.38 15.98
N LYS A 64 40.92 -23.69 17.21
CA LYS A 64 42.30 -24.03 17.54
C LYS A 64 42.79 -25.27 16.77
N ASN A 65 41.92 -26.26 16.60
CA ASN A 65 42.21 -27.45 15.78
C ASN A 65 42.43 -27.13 14.29
N LEU A 66 41.94 -25.99 13.82
CA LEU A 66 42.14 -25.49 12.46
C LEU A 66 43.31 -24.49 12.35
N GLY A 67 44.02 -24.24 13.46
CA GLY A 67 45.08 -23.24 13.56
C GLY A 67 44.59 -21.79 13.61
N PHE A 68 43.29 -21.59 13.86
CA PHE A 68 42.69 -20.28 14.08
C PHE A 68 42.66 -19.95 15.58
N ARG A 69 42.57 -18.66 15.90
CA ARG A 69 42.33 -18.18 17.26
C ARG A 69 41.31 -17.06 17.27
N TYR A 70 40.59 -16.93 18.37
CA TYR A 70 39.82 -15.73 18.65
C TYR A 70 40.72 -14.66 19.26
N GLU A 71 40.42 -13.40 18.98
CA GLU A 71 40.94 -12.29 19.77
C GLU A 71 40.41 -12.39 21.21
N HIS A 72 41.26 -12.20 22.22
CA HIS A 72 40.89 -12.42 23.62
C HIS A 72 39.67 -11.58 24.06
N LEU A 73 39.60 -10.31 23.62
CA LEU A 73 38.48 -9.44 23.93
C LEU A 73 37.18 -9.83 23.21
N LEU A 74 37.27 -10.53 22.06
CA LEU A 74 36.10 -11.02 21.33
C LEU A 74 35.36 -12.08 22.12
N VAL A 75 36.05 -13.09 22.68
CA VAL A 75 35.40 -14.16 23.45
C VAL A 75 34.63 -13.57 24.64
N ARG A 76 35.25 -12.62 25.35
CA ARG A 76 34.63 -11.94 26.50
C ARG A 76 33.37 -11.15 26.12
N GLU A 77 33.41 -10.43 25.00
CA GLU A 77 32.27 -9.64 24.52
C GLU A 77 31.13 -10.53 24.00
N LEU A 78 31.48 -11.56 23.23
CA LEU A 78 30.54 -12.55 22.71
C LEU A 78 29.75 -13.22 23.84
N LEU A 79 30.44 -13.72 24.86
CA LEU A 79 29.79 -14.37 26.00
C LEU A 79 28.89 -13.41 26.78
N ARG A 80 29.34 -12.16 26.96
CA ARG A 80 28.53 -11.12 27.60
C ARG A 80 27.24 -10.88 26.81
N ASP A 81 27.31 -10.74 25.50
CA ASP A 81 26.15 -10.49 24.65
C ASP A 81 25.15 -11.66 24.69
N LEU A 82 25.65 -12.90 24.67
CA LEU A 82 24.80 -14.10 24.79
C LEU A 82 24.07 -14.15 26.14
N VAL A 83 24.79 -13.90 27.24
CA VAL A 83 24.20 -13.87 28.58
C VAL A 83 23.16 -12.75 28.71
N LEU A 84 23.47 -11.53 28.26
CA LEU A 84 22.55 -10.40 28.33
C LEU A 84 21.27 -10.66 27.53
N ARG A 85 21.41 -11.28 26.35
CA ARG A 85 20.26 -11.69 25.53
C ARG A 85 19.35 -12.66 26.28
N GLU A 86 19.94 -13.70 26.87
CA GLU A 86 19.18 -14.71 27.60
C GLU A 86 18.45 -14.11 28.80
N ARG A 87 19.13 -13.22 29.54
CA ARG A 87 18.54 -12.49 30.67
C ARG A 87 17.34 -11.65 30.26
N ASN A 88 17.47 -10.90 29.16
CA ASN A 88 16.38 -10.07 28.64
C ASN A 88 15.18 -10.91 28.19
N ARG A 89 15.41 -12.12 27.67
CA ARG A 89 14.34 -13.03 27.26
C ARG A 89 13.58 -13.64 28.44
N LEU A 90 14.29 -14.04 29.49
CA LEU A 90 13.68 -14.68 30.67
C LEU A 90 13.16 -13.68 31.70
N GLY A 91 13.47 -12.39 31.55
CA GLY A 91 13.18 -11.37 32.56
C GLY A 91 13.96 -11.56 33.87
N ASP A 92 14.96 -12.44 33.85
CA ASP A 92 15.58 -12.99 35.05
C ASP A 92 16.75 -12.11 35.51
N SER A 93 16.41 -10.94 36.06
CA SER A 93 17.41 -9.96 36.52
C SER A 93 18.07 -10.36 37.85
N ALA A 94 17.57 -11.41 38.52
CA ALA A 94 18.00 -11.83 39.85
C ALA A 94 19.33 -12.60 39.85
N ILE A 95 19.70 -13.26 38.75
CA ILE A 95 20.94 -14.04 38.65
C ILE A 95 22.11 -13.10 38.30
N PRO A 96 23.19 -13.07 39.11
CA PRO A 96 24.40 -12.32 38.76
C PRO A 96 24.99 -12.81 37.42
N LEU A 97 25.47 -11.87 36.58
CA LEU A 97 26.10 -12.17 35.28
C LEU A 97 27.21 -13.23 35.34
N ALA A 98 27.93 -13.30 36.46
CA ALA A 98 29.00 -14.27 36.67
C ALA A 98 28.50 -15.72 36.85
N GLN A 99 27.24 -15.90 37.24
CA GLN A 99 26.61 -17.22 37.43
C GLN A 99 25.69 -17.58 36.27
N SER A 100 25.46 -16.66 35.35
CA SER A 100 24.65 -16.90 34.16
C SER A 100 25.30 -17.97 33.28
N ARG A 101 24.44 -18.81 32.70
CA ARG A 101 24.83 -19.84 31.76
C ARG A 101 24.59 -19.37 30.33
N VAL A 102 25.15 -20.10 29.37
CA VAL A 102 25.00 -19.84 27.94
C VAL A 102 24.32 -21.03 27.27
N GLU A 103 23.24 -20.76 26.56
CA GLU A 103 22.61 -21.74 25.68
C GLU A 103 23.53 -22.11 24.51
N ALA A 104 23.92 -23.38 24.43
CA ALA A 104 24.80 -23.89 23.38
C ALA A 104 24.31 -23.61 21.94
N PRO A 105 23.00 -23.66 21.62
CA PRO A 105 22.53 -23.32 20.28
C PRO A 105 22.83 -21.88 19.85
N TYR A 106 22.74 -20.89 20.76
CA TYR A 106 23.10 -19.51 20.44
C TYR A 106 24.60 -19.39 20.14
N LEU A 107 25.42 -19.98 21.01
CA LEU A 107 26.86 -20.01 20.87
C LEU A 107 27.25 -20.62 19.52
N GLN A 108 26.66 -21.75 19.15
CA GLN A 108 26.91 -22.42 17.88
C GLN A 108 26.60 -21.51 16.67
N ILE A 109 25.44 -20.86 16.65
CA ILE A 109 25.04 -20.01 15.51
C ILE A 109 25.95 -18.79 15.40
N VAL A 110 26.23 -18.13 16.52
CA VAL A 110 27.09 -16.93 16.52
C VAL A 110 28.52 -17.30 16.10
N CYS A 111 29.07 -18.39 16.61
CA CYS A 111 30.39 -18.88 16.19
C CYS A 111 30.42 -19.28 14.72
N GLN A 112 29.36 -19.91 14.21
CA GLN A 112 29.26 -20.24 12.78
C GLN A 112 29.27 -18.97 11.92
N GLN A 113 28.49 -17.94 12.28
CA GLN A 113 28.45 -16.69 11.53
C GLN A 113 29.79 -15.95 11.59
N LEU A 114 30.45 -15.93 12.76
CA LEU A 114 31.81 -15.38 12.89
C LEU A 114 32.82 -16.13 12.04
N TRP A 115 32.72 -17.46 11.98
CA TRP A 115 33.56 -18.28 11.11
C TRP A 115 33.34 -17.92 9.64
N GLU A 116 32.09 -17.82 9.19
CA GLU A 116 31.76 -17.43 7.81
C GLU A 116 32.35 -16.06 7.42
N ILE A 117 32.42 -15.12 8.38
CA ILE A 117 33.02 -13.79 8.19
C ILE A 117 34.55 -13.84 8.14
N GLY A 118 35.18 -14.56 9.08
CA GLY A 118 36.62 -14.48 9.33
C GLY A 118 37.48 -15.62 8.80
N GLN A 119 36.89 -16.70 8.25
CA GLN A 119 37.65 -17.88 7.79
C GLN A 119 38.68 -17.60 6.68
N LEU A 120 38.57 -16.45 6.00
CA LEU A 120 39.50 -16.03 4.95
C LEU A 120 40.61 -15.10 5.45
N ASP A 121 40.66 -14.75 6.75
CA ASP A 121 41.75 -13.92 7.30
C ASP A 121 43.09 -14.68 7.20
N PRO A 122 44.09 -14.15 6.45
CA PRO A 122 45.42 -14.76 6.34
C PRO A 122 46.14 -14.94 7.68
N ALA A 123 45.86 -14.09 8.66
CA ALA A 123 46.43 -14.17 10.00
C ALA A 123 45.79 -15.28 10.86
N LYS A 124 44.72 -15.92 10.37
CA LYS A 124 43.93 -16.94 11.08
C LYS A 124 43.41 -16.45 12.43
N VAL A 125 42.95 -15.20 12.48
CA VAL A 125 42.38 -14.58 13.69
C VAL A 125 40.95 -14.16 13.44
N LEU A 126 40.03 -14.59 14.30
CA LEU A 126 38.67 -14.05 14.35
C LEU A 126 38.68 -12.80 15.23
N ARG A 127 38.36 -11.64 14.65
CA ARG A 127 38.62 -10.31 15.26
C ARG A 127 37.38 -9.71 15.90
N LEU A 128 37.61 -8.94 16.97
CA LEU A 128 36.56 -8.18 17.64
C LEU A 128 35.97 -7.10 16.73
N ALA A 129 36.80 -6.48 15.91
CA ALA A 129 36.37 -5.44 14.97
C ALA A 129 35.28 -5.96 14.02
N ASP A 130 35.47 -7.16 13.45
CA ASP A 130 34.51 -7.77 12.53
C ASP A 130 33.20 -8.11 13.25
N TYR A 131 33.28 -8.67 14.45
CA TYR A 131 32.11 -8.95 15.29
C TYR A 131 31.25 -7.70 15.54
N ARG A 132 31.90 -6.59 15.94
CA ARG A 132 31.22 -5.32 16.21
C ARG A 132 30.67 -4.68 14.93
N ALA A 133 31.43 -4.71 13.83
CA ALA A 133 30.99 -4.20 12.54
C ALA A 133 29.72 -4.92 12.03
N HIS A 134 29.55 -6.19 12.40
CA HIS A 134 28.36 -6.98 12.07
C HIS A 134 27.24 -6.90 13.12
N GLY A 135 27.37 -6.04 14.13
CA GLY A 135 26.32 -5.76 15.12
C GLY A 135 26.24 -6.74 16.29
N GLY A 136 27.32 -7.47 16.58
CA GLY A 136 27.41 -8.38 17.72
C GLY A 136 26.50 -9.60 17.63
N ALA A 137 26.33 -10.33 18.74
CA ALA A 137 25.65 -11.63 18.72
C ALA A 137 24.18 -11.53 18.30
N GLY A 138 23.50 -10.46 18.75
CA GLY A 138 22.09 -10.23 18.42
C GLY A 138 21.89 -10.12 16.91
N LYS A 139 22.72 -9.32 16.24
CA LYS A 139 22.59 -9.11 14.80
C LYS A 139 23.07 -10.30 13.98
N LEU A 140 24.11 -11.00 14.42
CA LEU A 140 24.56 -12.24 13.79
C LEU A 140 23.47 -13.32 13.80
N LEU A 141 22.73 -13.44 14.89
CA LEU A 141 21.58 -14.36 14.96
C LEU A 141 20.43 -13.94 14.03
N GLU A 142 20.08 -12.65 13.99
CA GLU A 142 19.06 -12.13 13.06
C GLU A 142 19.46 -12.37 11.60
N ASN A 143 20.74 -12.17 11.29
CA ASN A 143 21.31 -12.36 9.96
C ASN A 143 21.30 -13.84 9.55
N TYR A 144 21.57 -14.75 10.47
CA TYR A 144 21.45 -16.19 10.21
C TYR A 144 20.04 -16.55 9.74
N VAL A 145 19.00 -16.17 10.50
CA VAL A 145 17.60 -16.44 10.16
C VAL A 145 17.23 -15.77 8.83
N SER A 146 17.53 -14.47 8.71
CA SER A 146 17.19 -13.69 7.52
C SER A 146 17.89 -14.20 6.27
N GLY A 147 19.16 -14.61 6.38
CA GLY A 147 19.98 -15.14 5.29
C GLY A 147 19.56 -16.54 4.84
N ARG A 148 19.03 -17.38 5.74
CA ARG A 148 18.42 -18.66 5.36
C ARG A 148 17.06 -18.44 4.67
N LEU A 149 16.24 -17.53 5.20
CA LEU A 149 14.94 -17.20 4.63
C LEU A 149 15.03 -16.47 3.29
N SER A 150 16.12 -15.76 3.01
CA SER A 150 16.31 -15.05 1.73
C SER A 150 16.51 -16.01 0.55
N ARG A 151 16.97 -17.25 0.80
CA ARG A 151 17.14 -18.31 -0.21
C ARG A 151 15.82 -18.88 -0.73
N LEU A 152 14.75 -18.74 0.05
CA LEU A 152 13.40 -19.13 -0.36
C LEU A 152 12.87 -18.17 -1.43
N SER A 153 12.19 -18.68 -2.45
CA SER A 153 11.47 -17.85 -3.43
C SER A 153 10.36 -17.02 -2.76
N LEU A 154 9.84 -15.99 -3.45
CA LEU A 154 8.78 -15.16 -2.87
C LEU A 154 7.51 -15.96 -2.47
N PRO A 155 7.00 -16.91 -3.28
CA PRO A 155 5.89 -17.79 -2.85
C PRO A 155 6.23 -18.62 -1.62
N GLN A 156 7.42 -19.23 -1.57
CA GLN A 156 7.87 -20.03 -0.43
C GLN A 156 8.02 -19.18 0.84
N ARG A 157 8.52 -17.94 0.74
CA ARG A 157 8.58 -17.00 1.87
C ARG A 157 7.19 -16.64 2.40
N ARG A 158 6.16 -16.57 1.56
CA ARG A 158 4.78 -16.34 2.00
C ARG A 158 4.24 -17.55 2.77
N LEU A 159 4.53 -18.77 2.30
CA LEU A 159 4.18 -19.99 3.01
C LEU A 159 4.92 -20.07 4.36
N ALA A 160 6.22 -19.81 4.39
CA ALA A 160 6.99 -19.76 5.64
C ALA A 160 6.45 -18.71 6.61
N SER A 161 6.17 -17.50 6.11
CA SER A 161 5.56 -16.40 6.89
C SER A 161 4.24 -16.79 7.54
N GLY A 162 3.35 -17.47 6.80
CA GLY A 162 2.10 -17.99 7.34
C GLY A 162 2.33 -19.12 8.34
N ALA A 163 3.22 -20.06 8.04
CA ALA A 163 3.51 -21.18 8.93
C ALA A 163 4.06 -20.71 10.28
N PHE A 164 4.91 -19.68 10.29
CA PHE A 164 5.42 -19.08 11.52
C PHE A 164 4.34 -18.50 12.43
N ASP A 165 3.20 -18.04 11.90
CA ASP A 165 2.07 -17.58 12.72
C ASP A 165 1.41 -18.70 13.53
N HIS A 166 1.61 -19.95 13.12
CA HIS A 166 1.07 -21.15 13.77
C HIS A 166 2.10 -21.94 14.58
N LEU A 167 3.39 -21.72 14.30
CA LEU A 167 4.53 -22.36 14.98
C LEU A 167 5.08 -21.52 16.14
N VAL A 168 4.73 -20.23 16.21
CA VAL A 168 5.13 -19.30 17.27
C VAL A 168 3.89 -18.66 17.88
N THR A 169 3.74 -18.76 19.20
CA THR A 169 2.64 -18.10 19.92
C THR A 169 2.87 -16.59 20.02
N ARG A 170 1.85 -15.85 20.49
CA ARG A 170 1.99 -14.40 20.75
C ARG A 170 3.04 -14.13 21.83
N GLU A 171 3.16 -15.05 22.78
CA GLU A 171 4.11 -15.03 23.88
C GLU A 171 5.51 -15.50 23.46
N GLY A 172 5.71 -15.88 22.19
CA GLY A 172 7.01 -16.27 21.65
C GLY A 172 7.42 -17.72 21.98
N THR A 173 6.50 -18.56 22.41
CA THR A 173 6.76 -19.99 22.64
C THR A 173 6.58 -20.80 21.37
N LYS A 174 7.42 -21.82 21.16
CA LYS A 174 7.30 -22.74 20.03
C LYS A 174 6.08 -23.65 20.19
N THR A 175 5.41 -23.92 19.08
CA THR A 175 4.32 -24.88 19.03
C THR A 175 4.56 -25.88 17.91
N ALA A 176 4.40 -27.16 18.21
CA ALA A 176 4.47 -28.22 17.20
C ALA A 176 3.15 -28.29 16.41
N ARG A 177 3.25 -28.44 15.09
CA ARG A 177 2.11 -28.57 14.17
C ARG A 177 2.39 -29.61 13.09
N THR A 178 1.34 -30.30 12.63
CA THR A 178 1.44 -31.21 11.48
C THR A 178 1.44 -30.45 10.17
N VAL A 179 1.96 -31.07 9.11
CA VAL A 179 1.93 -30.51 7.74
C VAL A 179 0.50 -30.26 7.28
N GLU A 180 -0.41 -31.21 7.51
CA GLU A 180 -1.83 -31.12 7.18
C GLU A 180 -2.51 -29.92 7.87
N ASN A 181 -2.29 -29.77 9.19
CA ASN A 181 -2.87 -28.67 9.95
C ASN A 181 -2.36 -27.31 9.48
N LEU A 182 -1.06 -27.21 9.16
CA LEU A 182 -0.48 -25.98 8.60
C LEU A 182 -1.04 -25.69 7.21
N ALA A 183 -1.09 -26.68 6.32
CA ALA A 183 -1.62 -26.52 4.97
C ALA A 183 -3.08 -26.04 5.00
N THR A 184 -3.90 -26.65 5.86
CA THR A 184 -5.29 -26.26 6.10
C THR A 184 -5.40 -24.82 6.59
N ALA A 185 -4.62 -24.45 7.62
CA ALA A 185 -4.65 -23.10 8.18
C ALA A 185 -4.19 -22.02 7.19
N LEU A 186 -3.26 -22.36 6.29
CA LEU A 186 -2.74 -21.45 5.25
C LEU A 186 -3.60 -21.43 3.98
N ASN A 187 -4.61 -22.29 3.88
CA ASN A 187 -5.35 -22.56 2.63
C ASN A 187 -4.39 -22.86 1.45
N ALA A 188 -3.39 -23.71 1.71
CA ALA A 188 -2.33 -24.09 0.78
C ALA A 188 -2.32 -25.60 0.56
N LYS A 189 -1.72 -26.06 -0.55
CA LYS A 189 -1.57 -27.50 -0.81
C LYS A 189 -0.37 -28.03 -0.02
N GLU A 190 -0.51 -29.19 0.61
CA GLU A 190 0.58 -29.84 1.35
C GLU A 190 1.84 -30.04 0.50
N LYS A 191 1.66 -30.45 -0.76
CA LYS A 191 2.76 -30.63 -1.72
C LYS A 191 3.59 -29.37 -1.97
N ASP A 192 3.01 -28.18 -1.77
CA ASP A 192 3.71 -26.91 -1.95
C ASP A 192 4.35 -26.45 -0.62
N LEU A 193 3.75 -26.83 0.52
CA LEU A 193 4.21 -26.46 1.86
C LEU A 193 5.34 -27.38 2.38
N ALA A 194 5.23 -28.69 2.19
CA ALA A 194 6.19 -29.66 2.71
C ALA A 194 7.64 -29.38 2.28
N PRO A 195 7.95 -29.04 1.01
CA PRO A 195 9.32 -28.68 0.62
C PRO A 195 9.85 -27.43 1.33
N VAL A 196 8.97 -26.48 1.68
CA VAL A 196 9.35 -25.28 2.43
C VAL A 196 9.70 -25.64 3.87
N LEU A 197 8.89 -26.47 4.52
CA LEU A 197 9.15 -26.94 5.88
C LEU A 197 10.44 -27.77 5.95
N GLU A 198 10.68 -28.62 4.95
CA GLU A 198 11.92 -29.40 4.82
C GLU A 198 13.14 -28.48 4.66
N THR A 199 13.07 -27.48 3.77
CA THR A 199 14.15 -26.50 3.60
C THR A 199 14.46 -25.76 4.92
N LEU A 200 13.42 -25.43 5.70
CA LEU A 200 13.60 -24.79 7.00
C LEU A 200 14.13 -25.76 8.06
N HIS A 201 13.83 -27.05 7.94
CA HIS A 201 14.39 -28.10 8.79
C HIS A 201 15.89 -28.30 8.52
N GLU A 202 16.29 -28.43 7.26
CA GLU A 202 17.69 -28.51 6.84
C GLU A 202 18.48 -27.27 7.28
N ALA A 203 17.83 -26.10 7.26
CA ALA A 203 18.40 -24.85 7.77
C ALA A 203 18.44 -24.76 9.30
N ARG A 204 18.04 -25.79 10.04
CA ARG A 204 17.94 -25.84 11.52
C ARG A 204 17.10 -24.70 12.12
N ILE A 205 16.16 -24.16 11.36
CA ILE A 205 15.15 -23.23 11.85
C ILE A 205 13.98 -24.02 12.43
N LEU A 206 13.59 -25.09 11.73
CA LEU A 206 12.58 -26.04 12.19
C LEU A 206 13.21 -27.36 12.60
N ARG A 207 12.48 -28.08 13.45
CA ARG A 207 12.74 -29.46 13.81
C ARG A 207 11.59 -30.32 13.32
N TYR A 208 11.96 -31.37 12.59
CA TYR A 208 11.08 -32.45 12.19
C TYR A 208 10.96 -33.52 13.29
N GLN A 209 9.75 -34.04 13.49
CA GLN A 209 9.46 -35.18 14.35
C GLN A 209 8.39 -36.06 13.70
N ASN A 210 8.66 -37.34 13.56
CA ASN A 210 7.64 -38.32 13.20
C ASN A 210 6.99 -38.83 14.49
N ARG A 211 5.68 -38.59 14.66
CA ARG A 211 4.92 -39.00 15.85
C ARG A 211 3.74 -39.85 15.40
N THR A 212 3.44 -40.92 16.12
CA THR A 212 2.22 -41.70 15.89
C THR A 212 1.02 -40.93 16.42
N ASN A 213 0.02 -40.71 15.58
CA ASN A 213 -1.26 -40.16 16.02
C ASN A 213 -1.97 -41.17 16.93
N LEU A 214 -2.30 -40.75 18.15
CA LEU A 214 -2.93 -41.61 19.16
C LEU A 214 -4.33 -42.09 18.77
N LYS A 215 -5.05 -41.36 17.91
CA LYS A 215 -6.41 -41.69 17.44
C LYS A 215 -6.39 -42.56 16.19
N THR A 216 -5.60 -42.21 15.20
CA THR A 216 -5.57 -42.92 13.91
C THR A 216 -4.54 -44.06 13.87
N GLN A 217 -3.63 -44.12 14.84
CA GLN A 217 -2.49 -45.05 14.88
C GLN A 217 -1.56 -44.95 13.66
N GLN A 218 -1.65 -43.86 12.89
CA GLN A 218 -0.80 -43.61 11.73
C GLN A 218 0.33 -42.63 12.08
N PRO A 219 1.49 -42.74 11.41
CA PRO A 219 2.57 -41.78 11.58
C PRO A 219 2.19 -40.41 11.00
N GLU A 220 2.55 -39.35 11.71
CA GLU A 220 2.37 -37.96 11.30
C GLU A 220 3.67 -37.19 11.37
N ASP A 221 3.81 -36.26 10.43
CA ASP A 221 4.96 -35.37 10.32
C ASP A 221 4.70 -34.05 11.06
N TRP A 222 5.43 -33.85 12.15
CA TRP A 222 5.34 -32.68 13.01
C TRP A 222 6.55 -31.77 12.81
N TYR A 223 6.26 -30.46 12.71
CA TYR A 223 7.26 -29.42 12.68
C TYR A 223 7.07 -28.49 13.87
N GLU A 224 8.17 -28.14 14.52
CA GLU A 224 8.24 -27.10 15.56
C GLU A 224 9.47 -26.22 15.30
N LEU A 225 9.55 -25.04 15.93
CA LEU A 225 10.82 -24.31 15.94
C LEU A 225 11.90 -25.19 16.57
N TYR A 226 13.08 -25.20 15.94
CA TYR A 226 14.23 -25.96 16.46
C TYR A 226 14.54 -25.57 17.91
N HIS A 227 14.41 -24.28 18.23
CA HIS A 227 14.50 -23.78 19.59
C HIS A 227 13.69 -22.48 19.74
N ASP A 228 13.16 -22.22 20.94
CA ASP A 228 12.40 -20.99 21.29
C ASP A 228 13.22 -19.71 21.08
N LEU A 229 14.52 -19.87 20.83
CA LEU A 229 15.43 -18.78 20.59
C LEU A 229 15.16 -18.03 19.28
N PHE A 230 14.54 -18.74 18.32
CA PHE A 230 14.25 -18.18 17.01
C PHE A 230 12.98 -17.34 17.01
N SER A 231 12.13 -17.44 18.03
CA SER A 231 10.82 -16.78 18.09
C SER A 231 10.92 -15.28 17.86
N ASP A 232 11.84 -14.58 18.53
CA ASP A 232 12.02 -13.12 18.37
C ASP A 232 12.48 -12.76 16.96
N SER A 233 13.52 -13.46 16.46
CA SER A 233 14.13 -13.19 15.15
C SER A 233 13.15 -13.49 14.02
N ILE A 234 12.41 -14.59 14.12
CA ILE A 234 11.33 -14.96 13.20
C ILE A 234 10.20 -13.95 13.28
N GLY A 235 9.78 -13.56 14.48
CA GLY A 235 8.71 -12.58 14.68
C GLY A 235 9.05 -11.22 14.06
N GLN A 236 10.27 -10.73 14.28
CA GLN A 236 10.77 -9.50 13.67
C GLN A 236 10.83 -9.62 12.14
N TRP A 237 11.40 -10.71 11.62
CA TRP A 237 11.44 -10.98 10.19
C TRP A 237 10.04 -11.00 9.59
N ASN A 238 9.11 -11.70 10.23
CA ASN A 238 7.74 -11.89 9.76
C ASN A 238 6.98 -10.56 9.73
N ARG A 239 7.17 -9.72 10.75
CA ARG A 239 6.62 -8.35 10.79
C ARG A 239 7.15 -7.50 9.64
N VAL A 240 8.46 -7.50 9.40
CA VAL A 240 9.08 -6.74 8.29
C VAL A 240 8.58 -7.26 6.93
N PHE A 241 8.52 -8.59 6.76
CA PHE A 241 8.05 -9.22 5.53
C PHE A 241 6.59 -8.88 5.23
N LYS A 242 5.69 -9.02 6.20
CA LYS A 242 4.26 -8.69 6.07
C LYS A 242 4.04 -7.21 5.78
N ASN A 243 4.80 -6.32 6.43
CA ASN A 243 4.68 -4.88 6.18
C ASN A 243 5.12 -4.52 4.75
N ARG A 244 6.19 -5.14 4.24
CA ARG A 244 6.60 -4.98 2.83
C ARG A 244 5.57 -5.53 1.85
N GLU A 245 4.96 -6.68 2.12
CA GLU A 245 3.86 -7.22 1.30
C GLU A 245 2.63 -6.30 1.31
N ARG A 246 2.24 -5.79 2.48
CA ARG A 246 1.11 -4.85 2.60
C ARG A 246 1.37 -3.57 1.81
N ASN A 247 2.56 -2.99 1.93
CA ASN A 247 2.92 -1.78 1.20
C ASN A 247 2.96 -2.00 -0.31
N ARG A 248 3.45 -3.15 -0.78
CA ARG A 248 3.42 -3.51 -2.21
C ARG A 248 1.99 -3.66 -2.74
N ARG A 249 1.09 -4.28 -1.97
CA ARG A 249 -0.33 -4.39 -2.33
C ARG A 249 -1.00 -3.01 -2.37
N ALA A 250 -0.78 -2.19 -1.36
CA ALA A 250 -1.30 -0.82 -1.30
C ALA A 250 -0.80 0.01 -2.49
N ALA A 251 0.50 -0.06 -2.83
CA ALA A 251 1.06 0.63 -3.98
C ALA A 251 0.45 0.16 -5.31
N LYS A 252 0.24 -1.16 -5.49
CA LYS A 252 -0.43 -1.71 -6.68
C LYS A 252 -1.88 -1.24 -6.78
N MET A 253 -2.63 -1.24 -5.67
CA MET A 253 -4.01 -0.76 -5.64
C MET A 253 -4.09 0.75 -5.93
N ALA A 254 -3.16 1.54 -5.38
CA ALA A 254 -3.06 2.97 -5.68
C ALA A 254 -2.75 3.21 -7.17
N ALA A 255 -1.80 2.48 -7.75
CA ALA A 255 -1.49 2.57 -9.17
C ALA A 255 -2.70 2.18 -10.05
N ALA A 256 -3.42 1.10 -9.71
CA ALA A 256 -4.64 0.71 -10.41
C ALA A 256 -5.72 1.80 -10.30
N GLY A 257 -5.90 2.40 -9.12
CA GLY A 257 -6.81 3.52 -8.92
C GLY A 257 -6.48 4.74 -9.78
N ILE A 258 -5.19 5.10 -9.88
CA ILE A 258 -4.72 6.20 -10.74
C ILE A 258 -5.06 5.91 -12.22
N VAL A 259 -4.83 4.67 -12.69
CA VAL A 259 -5.16 4.28 -14.06
C VAL A 259 -6.66 4.38 -14.34
N ILE A 260 -7.50 3.97 -13.38
CA ILE A 260 -8.97 4.08 -13.51
C ILE A 260 -9.39 5.55 -13.56
N ILE A 261 -8.86 6.40 -12.67
CA ILE A 261 -9.18 7.83 -12.64
C ILE A 261 -8.75 8.49 -13.96
N ALA A 262 -7.55 8.18 -14.46
CA ALA A 262 -7.08 8.66 -15.75
C ALA A 262 -8.01 8.22 -16.88
N GLY A 263 -8.42 6.95 -16.90
CA GLY A 263 -9.37 6.42 -17.90
C GLY A 263 -10.75 7.10 -17.85
N LEU A 264 -11.31 7.30 -16.66
CA LEU A 264 -12.57 8.03 -16.47
C LEU A 264 -12.46 9.48 -16.92
N TYR A 265 -11.33 10.13 -16.61
CA TYR A 265 -11.07 11.48 -17.05
C TYR A 265 -10.93 11.57 -18.57
N CYS A 266 -10.22 10.64 -19.21
CA CYS A 266 -10.14 10.54 -20.67
C CYS A 266 -11.52 10.33 -21.31
N ALA A 267 -12.34 9.44 -20.73
CA ALA A 267 -13.71 9.20 -21.20
C ALA A 267 -14.59 10.45 -21.06
N TYR A 268 -14.51 11.15 -19.92
CA TYR A 268 -15.19 12.43 -19.71
C TYR A 268 -14.75 13.48 -20.73
N ASP A 269 -13.43 13.67 -20.92
CA ASP A 269 -12.88 14.62 -21.90
C ASP A 269 -13.38 14.29 -23.31
N THR A 270 -13.39 13.00 -23.68
CA THR A 270 -13.91 12.51 -24.96
C THR A 270 -15.39 12.80 -25.15
N VAL A 271 -16.25 12.44 -24.18
CA VAL A 271 -17.69 12.71 -24.25
C VAL A 271 -17.93 14.21 -24.37
N THR A 272 -17.31 15.02 -23.51
CA THR A 272 -17.48 16.48 -23.57
C THR A 272 -16.98 17.10 -24.87
N TYR A 273 -15.95 16.52 -25.49
CA TYR A 273 -15.47 16.95 -26.80
C TYR A 273 -16.48 16.65 -27.90
N PHE A 274 -17.05 15.44 -27.92
CA PHE A 274 -17.97 15.00 -28.98
C PHE A 274 -19.40 15.53 -28.82
N THR A 275 -19.87 15.79 -27.59
CA THR A 275 -21.23 16.29 -27.34
C THR A 275 -21.33 17.81 -27.49
N ASN A 276 -20.29 18.55 -27.14
CA ASN A 276 -20.34 20.01 -27.13
C ASN A 276 -19.82 20.60 -28.43
N ARG A 277 -20.50 21.65 -28.88
CA ARG A 277 -20.07 22.49 -29.99
C ARG A 277 -20.02 23.93 -29.50
N HIS A 278 -19.14 24.72 -30.07
CA HIS A 278 -19.03 26.14 -29.75
C HIS A 278 -18.80 26.96 -31.00
N LEU A 279 -19.21 28.21 -30.94
CA LEU A 279 -18.90 29.21 -31.95
C LEU A 279 -17.63 29.95 -31.55
N ALA A 280 -16.79 30.24 -32.53
CA ALA A 280 -15.64 31.13 -32.38
C ALA A 280 -15.67 32.21 -33.48
N SER A 281 -15.32 33.44 -33.10
CA SER A 281 -15.06 34.49 -34.09
C SER A 281 -13.65 34.27 -34.67
N SER A 282 -13.51 34.36 -35.99
CA SER A 282 -12.21 34.29 -36.67
C SER A 282 -11.16 35.21 -36.01
N LEU A 283 -9.94 34.69 -35.88
CA LEU A 283 -8.79 35.36 -35.25
C LEU A 283 -8.25 36.56 -36.07
N ARG A 284 -8.71 36.76 -37.31
CA ARG A 284 -8.23 37.82 -38.21
C ARG A 284 -8.93 39.18 -38.04
N GLY A 285 -10.06 39.24 -37.32
CA GLY A 285 -10.57 40.48 -36.71
C GLY A 285 -11.23 41.46 -37.69
N GLY A 286 -11.98 40.97 -38.69
CA GLY A 286 -12.70 41.78 -39.67
C GLY A 286 -14.22 41.86 -39.45
N PRO A 287 -14.91 42.97 -39.83
CA PRO A 287 -16.36 43.11 -39.67
C PRO A 287 -17.17 42.16 -40.56
N LEU A 288 -16.62 41.70 -41.68
CA LEU A 288 -17.28 40.80 -42.64
C LEU A 288 -16.89 39.32 -42.45
N GLU A 289 -16.25 38.96 -41.34
CA GLU A 289 -15.83 37.58 -41.11
C GLU A 289 -16.98 36.73 -40.55
N ARG A 290 -17.12 35.51 -41.08
CA ARG A 290 -18.13 34.54 -40.64
C ARG A 290 -17.76 33.96 -39.28
N VAL A 291 -18.77 33.67 -38.47
CA VAL A 291 -18.59 32.94 -37.23
C VAL A 291 -18.41 31.46 -37.56
N GLU A 292 -17.37 30.85 -37.00
CA GLU A 292 -17.00 29.48 -37.27
C GLU A 292 -17.54 28.55 -36.18
N LEU A 293 -18.01 27.37 -36.58
CA LEU A 293 -18.48 26.32 -35.69
C LEU A 293 -17.35 25.32 -35.45
N PHE A 294 -16.97 25.15 -34.18
CA PHE A 294 -15.95 24.21 -33.75
C PHE A 294 -16.52 23.10 -32.85
N GLN A 295 -15.90 21.93 -32.94
CA GLN A 295 -16.13 20.84 -32.01
C GLN A 295 -15.32 21.03 -30.72
N GLY A 296 -15.96 20.81 -29.56
CA GLY A 296 -15.33 20.91 -28.25
C GLY A 296 -16.05 21.89 -27.31
N LYS A 297 -15.46 22.12 -26.14
CA LYS A 297 -16.01 23.01 -25.11
C LYS A 297 -15.36 24.40 -25.18
N ALA A 298 -16.17 25.46 -25.24
CA ALA A 298 -15.69 26.83 -25.21
C ALA A 298 -14.84 27.12 -23.96
N GLY A 299 -13.71 27.82 -24.13
CA GLY A 299 -12.82 28.25 -23.05
C GLY A 299 -11.95 27.15 -22.44
N ARG A 300 -11.97 25.92 -22.97
CA ARG A 300 -11.13 24.81 -22.50
C ARG A 300 -10.47 24.09 -23.68
N GLU A 301 -9.16 23.91 -23.59
CA GLU A 301 -8.45 23.06 -24.55
C GLU A 301 -8.64 21.57 -24.18
N PRO A 302 -9.04 20.71 -25.13
CA PRO A 302 -9.09 19.28 -24.88
C PRO A 302 -7.67 18.75 -24.69
N LEU A 303 -7.48 17.78 -23.81
CA LEU A 303 -6.15 17.22 -23.56
C LEU A 303 -5.73 16.19 -24.60
N PHE A 304 -6.70 15.48 -25.18
CA PHE A 304 -6.46 14.38 -26.12
C PHE A 304 -6.91 14.67 -27.55
N PHE A 305 -7.56 15.81 -27.78
CA PHE A 305 -8.14 16.17 -29.07
C PHE A 305 -7.75 17.61 -29.45
N HIS A 306 -7.59 17.87 -30.74
CA HIS A 306 -7.44 19.24 -31.24
C HIS A 306 -8.82 19.83 -31.53
N LYS A 307 -8.94 21.17 -31.41
CA LYS A 307 -10.16 21.87 -31.84
C LYS A 307 -10.38 21.61 -33.34
N ALA A 308 -11.47 20.93 -33.69
CA ALA A 308 -11.81 20.64 -35.08
C ALA A 308 -12.83 21.65 -35.60
N PHE A 309 -12.49 22.32 -36.70
CA PHE A 309 -13.42 23.13 -37.46
C PHE A 309 -14.47 22.24 -38.12
N ILE A 310 -15.75 22.57 -37.96
CA ILE A 310 -16.87 21.83 -38.54
C ILE A 310 -17.40 22.55 -39.78
N ALA A 311 -17.77 23.83 -39.64
CA ALA A 311 -18.42 24.61 -40.69
C ALA A 311 -18.36 26.13 -40.43
N GLU A 312 -18.48 26.93 -41.49
CA GLU A 312 -18.77 28.36 -41.37
C GLU A 312 -20.27 28.56 -41.22
N THR A 313 -20.69 29.44 -40.32
CA THR A 313 -22.10 29.81 -40.20
C THR A 313 -22.45 30.94 -41.17
N GLU A 314 -23.75 31.17 -41.39
CA GLU A 314 -24.24 32.34 -42.14
C GLU A 314 -24.19 33.65 -41.32
N LEU A 315 -23.83 33.55 -40.03
CA LEU A 315 -23.72 34.71 -39.15
C LEU A 315 -22.38 35.42 -39.39
N LEU A 316 -22.46 36.69 -39.78
CA LEU A 316 -21.29 37.57 -39.89
C LEU A 316 -21.01 38.25 -38.55
N SER A 317 -19.74 38.52 -38.27
CA SER A 317 -19.30 39.24 -37.07
C SER A 317 -19.91 40.65 -36.97
N ALA A 318 -20.23 41.30 -38.09
CA ALA A 318 -20.99 42.56 -38.14
C ALA A 318 -22.45 42.42 -37.69
N HIS A 319 -23.04 41.22 -37.76
CA HIS A 319 -24.42 40.97 -37.33
C HIS A 319 -24.53 40.73 -35.82
N ILE A 320 -23.41 40.60 -35.11
CA ILE A 320 -23.37 40.48 -33.66
C ILE A 320 -23.14 41.86 -33.07
N GLU A 321 -24.00 42.25 -32.13
CA GLU A 321 -23.88 43.54 -31.44
C GLU A 321 -22.51 43.70 -30.77
N PRO A 322 -21.89 44.90 -30.77
CA PRO A 322 -20.55 45.10 -30.22
C PRO A 322 -20.37 44.61 -28.78
N HIS A 323 -21.42 44.72 -27.95
CA HIS A 323 -21.41 44.31 -26.56
C HIS A 323 -21.66 42.80 -26.35
N LEU A 324 -22.09 42.08 -27.40
CA LEU A 324 -22.36 40.64 -27.40
C LEU A 324 -21.27 39.84 -28.14
N ARG A 325 -20.19 40.49 -28.60
CA ARG A 325 -19.06 39.81 -29.25
C ARG A 325 -18.34 38.92 -28.25
N PHE A 326 -18.02 37.70 -28.69
CA PHE A 326 -17.34 36.69 -27.90
C PHE A 326 -16.18 36.10 -28.69
N LYS A 327 -15.12 35.70 -27.99
CA LYS A 327 -14.03 34.94 -28.60
C LYS A 327 -14.45 33.49 -28.86
N GLU A 328 -15.10 32.88 -27.87
CA GLU A 328 -15.69 31.54 -27.94
C GLU A 328 -17.00 31.52 -27.12
N LYS A 329 -18.09 30.93 -27.64
CA LYS A 329 -19.37 30.76 -26.93
C LYS A 329 -19.94 29.36 -27.17
N GLY A 330 -20.32 28.65 -26.11
CA GLY A 330 -20.93 27.32 -26.19
C GLY A 330 -22.33 27.35 -26.81
N ILE A 331 -22.73 26.26 -27.47
CA ILE A 331 -24.04 26.12 -28.10
C ILE A 331 -24.84 25.03 -27.39
N ASP A 332 -25.83 25.43 -26.61
CA ASP A 332 -26.82 24.51 -26.04
C ASP A 332 -28.03 24.35 -26.99
N ASN A 333 -28.43 25.44 -27.68
CA ASN A 333 -29.47 25.44 -28.72
C ASN A 333 -29.15 26.47 -29.83
N PRO A 334 -28.88 26.05 -31.08
CA PRO A 334 -28.46 26.95 -32.17
C PRO A 334 -29.48 28.04 -32.51
N ALA A 335 -30.78 27.71 -32.46
CA ALA A 335 -31.85 28.62 -32.86
C ALA A 335 -32.03 29.78 -31.87
N GLN A 336 -31.83 29.50 -30.59
CA GLN A 336 -31.94 30.50 -29.52
C GLN A 336 -30.75 31.47 -29.55
N LEU A 337 -29.57 31.00 -29.94
CA LEU A 337 -28.36 31.81 -30.01
C LEU A 337 -28.42 32.86 -31.11
N VAL A 338 -28.95 32.52 -32.28
CA VAL A 338 -29.16 33.49 -33.38
C VAL A 338 -30.17 34.55 -32.94
N ALA A 339 -31.25 34.16 -32.27
CA ALA A 339 -32.22 35.11 -31.74
C ALA A 339 -31.58 36.03 -30.69
N GLU A 340 -30.82 35.51 -29.73
CA GLU A 340 -30.11 36.32 -28.72
C GLU A 340 -29.10 37.30 -29.33
N THR A 341 -28.42 36.92 -30.42
CA THR A 341 -27.33 37.71 -31.01
C THR A 341 -27.78 38.66 -32.11
N THR A 342 -28.95 38.44 -32.74
CA THR A 342 -29.46 39.24 -33.85
C THR A 342 -30.74 40.04 -33.54
N SER A 343 -31.43 39.77 -32.42
CA SER A 343 -32.75 40.36 -32.09
C SER A 343 -32.73 41.87 -31.80
N ASN A 344 -31.59 42.55 -31.87
CA ASN A 344 -31.51 43.95 -31.47
C ASN A 344 -30.72 44.82 -32.47
N ARG A 345 -30.88 44.57 -33.78
CA ARG A 345 -30.59 45.62 -34.79
C ARG A 345 -31.42 46.85 -34.45
N GLY A 346 -30.75 47.87 -33.90
CA GLY A 346 -31.21 49.23 -33.59
C GLY A 346 -32.73 49.42 -33.64
N LEU A 347 -33.43 49.18 -32.53
CA LEU A 347 -34.87 49.34 -32.45
C LEU A 347 -35.36 50.75 -32.87
N VAL A 348 -34.56 51.80 -32.63
CA VAL A 348 -34.83 53.16 -33.11
C VAL A 348 -34.71 53.26 -34.63
N ASP A 349 -33.74 52.56 -35.22
CA ASP A 349 -33.47 52.49 -36.66
C ASP A 349 -34.62 51.78 -37.41
N GLY A 350 -35.21 50.75 -36.79
CA GLY A 350 -36.41 50.08 -37.29
C GLY A 350 -37.66 50.97 -37.27
N ILE A 351 -37.84 51.75 -36.20
CA ILE A 351 -38.93 52.75 -36.11
C ILE A 351 -38.72 53.85 -37.15
N GLU A 352 -37.49 54.38 -37.28
CA GLU A 352 -37.11 55.40 -38.28
C GLU A 352 -37.34 54.91 -39.71
N THR A 353 -37.03 53.64 -39.99
CA THR A 353 -37.25 53.04 -41.31
C THR A 353 -38.73 52.95 -41.66
N HIS A 354 -39.61 52.53 -40.73
CA HIS A 354 -41.05 52.48 -40.97
C HIS A 354 -41.66 53.87 -41.14
N TRP A 355 -41.13 54.86 -40.40
CA TRP A 355 -41.51 56.26 -40.52
C TRP A 355 -41.11 56.84 -41.89
N ALA A 356 -39.86 56.66 -42.31
CA ALA A 356 -39.34 57.13 -43.59
C ALA A 356 -40.09 56.52 -44.80
N ASN A 357 -40.58 55.30 -44.66
CA ASN A 357 -41.36 54.60 -45.68
C ASN A 357 -42.87 54.95 -45.68
N GLY A 358 -43.30 55.96 -44.91
CA GLY A 358 -44.70 56.43 -44.88
C GLY A 358 -45.68 55.56 -44.09
N ASN A 359 -45.19 54.50 -43.41
CA ASN A 359 -46.00 53.58 -42.62
C ASN A 359 -46.14 54.05 -41.17
N VAL A 360 -46.73 55.25 -41.00
CA VAL A 360 -46.78 55.99 -39.74
C VAL A 360 -47.42 55.21 -38.60
N LYS A 361 -48.56 54.54 -38.85
CA LYS A 361 -49.28 53.79 -37.81
C LYS A 361 -48.45 52.64 -37.24
N THR A 362 -47.76 51.91 -38.12
CA THR A 362 -46.93 50.77 -37.73
C THR A 362 -45.69 51.22 -36.94
N ALA A 363 -45.09 52.36 -37.33
CA ALA A 363 -43.97 52.95 -36.58
C ALA A 363 -44.37 53.35 -35.15
N LEU A 364 -45.56 53.93 -34.99
CA LEU A 364 -46.08 54.38 -33.70
C LEU A 364 -46.54 53.22 -32.79
N ASP A 365 -47.19 52.20 -33.34
CA ASP A 365 -47.55 50.99 -32.58
C ASP A 365 -46.31 50.21 -32.10
N LEU A 366 -45.23 50.25 -32.88
CA LEU A 366 -43.97 49.63 -32.56
C LEU A 366 -43.23 50.46 -31.49
N ALA A 367 -43.28 51.79 -31.56
CA ALA A 367 -42.77 52.67 -30.51
C ALA A 367 -43.49 52.46 -29.15
N ASP A 368 -44.83 52.38 -29.13
CA ASP A 368 -45.61 52.18 -27.88
C ASP A 368 -45.29 50.86 -27.18
N ARG A 369 -45.16 49.76 -27.93
CA ARG A 369 -44.80 48.45 -27.36
C ARG A 369 -43.40 48.40 -26.76
N LEU A 370 -42.47 49.21 -27.29
CA LEU A 370 -41.07 49.20 -26.85
C LEU A 370 -40.81 50.15 -25.68
N ILE A 371 -41.74 51.08 -25.41
CA ILE A 371 -41.73 51.93 -24.23
C ILE A 371 -42.29 51.13 -23.03
N SER A 372 -41.39 50.66 -22.17
CA SER A 372 -41.74 49.89 -20.96
C SER A 372 -41.01 50.40 -19.72
N SER A 373 -41.59 50.18 -18.54
CA SER A 373 -41.03 50.57 -17.23
C SER A 373 -39.78 49.77 -16.83
N GLY A 374 -39.49 48.66 -17.52
CA GLY A 374 -38.38 47.76 -17.17
C GLY A 374 -37.00 48.17 -17.70
N ASN A 375 -36.90 49.17 -18.58
CA ASN A 375 -35.60 49.65 -19.08
C ASN A 375 -35.62 51.15 -19.39
N LEU A 376 -35.27 51.96 -18.38
CA LEU A 376 -35.32 53.43 -18.41
C LEU A 376 -34.35 54.10 -19.40
N ALA A 377 -33.28 53.41 -19.81
CA ALA A 377 -32.35 53.93 -20.81
C ALA A 377 -32.95 53.82 -22.21
N ARG A 378 -33.53 52.65 -22.52
CA ARG A 378 -34.23 52.34 -23.78
C ARG A 378 -35.44 53.25 -24.02
N SER A 379 -36.29 53.43 -23.00
CA SER A 379 -37.46 54.30 -23.12
C SER A 379 -37.06 55.75 -23.40
N ARG A 380 -35.93 56.24 -22.85
CA ARG A 380 -35.42 57.60 -23.07
C ARG A 380 -34.96 57.88 -24.51
N GLU A 381 -34.41 56.89 -25.22
CA GLU A 381 -33.98 57.08 -26.61
C GLU A 381 -35.17 57.14 -27.56
N ILE A 382 -36.18 56.29 -27.36
CA ILE A 382 -37.41 56.30 -28.17
C ILE A 382 -38.22 57.58 -27.92
N ILE A 383 -38.27 58.06 -26.67
CA ILE A 383 -38.89 59.35 -26.33
C ILE A 383 -38.18 60.52 -27.03
N ARG A 384 -36.85 60.57 -27.00
CA ARG A 384 -36.07 61.61 -27.72
C ARG A 384 -36.29 61.57 -29.22
N TRP A 385 -36.58 60.41 -29.79
CA TRP A 385 -36.95 60.30 -31.20
C TRP A 385 -38.37 60.84 -31.45
N LEU A 386 -39.36 60.45 -30.64
CA LEU A 386 -40.74 60.94 -30.73
C LEU A 386 -40.82 62.47 -30.59
N GLU A 387 -40.02 63.07 -29.71
CA GLU A 387 -39.94 64.53 -29.50
C GLU A 387 -39.44 65.30 -30.73
N LYS A 388 -38.69 64.66 -31.63
CA LYS A 388 -38.16 65.30 -32.84
C LYS A 388 -39.14 65.30 -34.02
N LEU A 389 -40.29 64.63 -33.89
CA LEU A 389 -41.24 64.48 -34.99
C LEU A 389 -42.34 65.55 -34.96
N PRO A 390 -42.55 66.32 -36.03
CA PRO A 390 -43.62 67.32 -36.11
C PRO A 390 -44.96 66.65 -36.47
N SER A 391 -45.46 65.73 -35.64
CA SER A 391 -46.73 65.03 -35.89
C SER A 391 -47.63 64.99 -34.65
N ARG A 392 -48.93 65.28 -34.83
CA ARG A 392 -49.95 65.19 -33.76
C ARG A 392 -50.02 63.81 -33.12
N ALA A 393 -49.75 62.75 -33.89
CA ALA A 393 -49.78 61.37 -33.39
C ALA A 393 -48.61 61.03 -32.47
N GLY A 394 -47.44 61.67 -32.66
CA GLY A 394 -46.30 61.55 -31.74
C GLY A 394 -46.55 62.29 -30.42
N GLU A 395 -47.17 63.47 -30.47
CA GLU A 395 -47.59 64.24 -29.30
C GLU A 395 -48.63 63.48 -28.45
N ASP A 396 -49.60 62.82 -29.08
CA ASP A 396 -50.62 62.02 -28.39
C ASP A 396 -50.01 60.81 -27.66
N LEU A 397 -49.02 60.13 -28.26
CA LEU A 397 -48.30 59.02 -27.62
C LEU A 397 -47.43 59.48 -26.44
N LEU A 398 -46.73 60.61 -26.57
CA LEU A 398 -46.00 61.24 -25.48
C LEU A 398 -46.94 61.63 -24.34
N ARG A 399 -48.13 62.16 -24.66
CA ARG A 399 -49.16 62.52 -23.67
C ARG A 399 -49.72 61.30 -22.95
N CYS A 400 -50.01 60.22 -23.68
CA CYS A 400 -50.42 58.93 -23.12
C CYS A 400 -49.34 58.35 -22.20
N TYR A 401 -48.06 58.42 -22.57
CA TYR A 401 -46.95 57.97 -21.74
C TYR A 401 -46.79 58.79 -20.46
N VAL A 402 -46.83 60.12 -20.56
CA VAL A 402 -46.80 61.01 -19.39
C VAL A 402 -47.98 60.72 -18.47
N LEU A 403 -49.19 60.53 -18.99
CA LEU A 403 -50.36 60.16 -18.17
C LEU A 403 -50.25 58.78 -17.52
N ARG A 404 -49.59 57.81 -18.18
CA ARG A 404 -49.37 56.45 -17.66
C ARG A 404 -48.34 56.43 -16.53
N ASN A 405 -47.34 57.30 -16.58
CA ASN A 405 -46.24 57.38 -15.61
C ASN A 405 -46.35 58.56 -14.61
N SER A 406 -47.26 59.52 -14.82
CA SER A 406 -47.59 60.57 -13.84
C SER A 406 -48.43 60.05 -12.69
N ARG A 407 -48.76 58.75 -12.65
CA ARG A 407 -49.29 58.09 -11.46
C ARG A 407 -48.24 57.73 -10.42
N ASP A 408 -46.94 57.92 -10.72
CA ASP A 408 -45.84 57.63 -9.80
C ASP A 408 -45.05 58.86 -9.34
N ILE A 409 -45.57 60.08 -9.51
CA ILE A 409 -44.93 61.30 -8.97
C ILE A 409 -45.98 62.32 -8.50
N VAL A 410 -46.23 62.37 -7.18
CA VAL A 410 -46.43 63.51 -6.24
C VAL A 410 -46.89 62.89 -4.90
N PRO A 411 -46.35 63.31 -3.74
CA PRO A 411 -45.69 62.48 -2.72
C PRO A 411 -46.58 61.53 -1.90
#